data_AF-A0A803PS48-F1
#
_entry.id   AF-A0A803PS48-F1
#
_cell.length_a   1.000
_cell.length_b   1.000
_cell.length_c   1.000
_cell.angle_alpha   90.00
_cell.angle_beta   90.00
_cell.angle_gamma   90.00
#
_symmetry.space_group_name_H-M   'P 1'
#
loop_
_entity.id
_entity.type
_entity.pdbx_description
1 polymer ?
#
loop_
_entity_poly.entity_id
_entity_poly.type
_entity_poly.pdbx_seq_one_letter_code
_entity_poly.pdbx_strand_id
1 'polypeptide(L)'
;MPKVDNSGDFIFWFAEEISIKILTYLDDPSDVVRVSSVSKLWRQFVIEHDICKQLCLKKFPEISGAVELNNLIEPVDIGLRNGTEFELLKRNHKIFSFLAKALSPVITNDCLSTAISASSTDNYPTESIVHTLQPGDRNQNVASYWSSSGQHEPSVPETLLYELVTKMCLVSEIHVQPFQAYFQHRYPIYSCKAVRFKMGHLRNLGESDTDFSDNESEDHTLLDDRFVWTYISPEFPMVQEIE
;
A
#
# COMPACT_ATOMS: atom_id res chain seq x y z
N MET A 1 14.27 56.29 18.75
CA MET A 1 12.90 55.78 18.51
C MET A 1 13.01 54.27 18.31
N PRO A 2 12.27 53.43 19.05
CA PRO A 2 12.25 52.00 18.76
C PRO A 2 11.55 51.81 17.41
N LYS A 3 12.10 50.95 16.54
CA LYS A 3 11.40 50.48 15.35
C LYS A 3 10.13 49.78 15.83
N VAL A 4 8.97 50.28 15.44
CA VAL A 4 7.72 49.55 15.63
C VAL A 4 7.80 48.37 14.69
N ASP A 5 7.96 47.17 15.24
CA ASP A 5 7.86 45.94 14.48
C ASP A 5 6.41 45.80 14.03
N ASN A 6 6.17 46.10 12.76
CA ASN A 6 4.86 46.04 12.14
C ASN A 6 4.54 44.62 11.64
N SER A 7 5.17 43.61 12.25
CA SER A 7 5.03 42.19 11.88
C SER A 7 3.73 41.65 12.47
N GLY A 8 2.63 41.77 11.72
CA GLY A 8 1.37 41.08 12.01
C GLY A 8 1.44 39.61 11.62
N ASP A 9 0.78 38.75 12.40
CA ASP A 9 0.60 37.34 12.07
C ASP A 9 -0.52 37.20 11.03
N PHE A 10 -0.20 36.79 9.81
CA PHE A 10 -1.17 36.75 8.72
C PHE A 10 -2.37 35.84 9.00
N ILE A 11 -2.18 34.78 9.81
CA ILE A 11 -3.28 33.86 10.14
C ILE A 11 -4.44 34.63 10.78
N PHE A 12 -4.11 35.61 11.62
CA PHE A 12 -5.08 36.43 12.35
C PHE A 12 -5.28 37.83 11.76
N TRP A 13 -4.48 38.21 10.77
CA TRP A 13 -4.57 39.51 10.13
C TRP A 13 -5.49 39.52 8.91
N PHE A 14 -5.53 38.42 8.16
CA PHE A 14 -6.46 38.24 7.05
C PHE A 14 -7.78 37.59 7.49
N ALA A 15 -8.78 37.65 6.62
CA ALA A 15 -9.98 36.82 6.76
C ALA A 15 -9.58 35.34 6.76
N GLU A 16 -10.30 34.54 7.55
CA GLU A 16 -10.03 33.11 7.78
C GLU A 16 -9.87 32.34 6.46
N GLU A 17 -10.73 32.61 5.48
CA GLU A 17 -10.73 31.93 4.19
C GLU A 17 -9.44 32.20 3.40
N ILE A 18 -8.88 33.41 3.52
CA ILE A 18 -7.61 33.77 2.87
C ILE A 18 -6.46 33.02 3.54
N SER A 19 -6.44 32.96 4.87
CA SER A 19 -5.43 32.23 5.63
C SER A 19 -5.46 30.73 5.31
N ILE A 20 -6.65 30.11 5.26
CA ILE A 20 -6.84 28.72 4.82
C ILE A 20 -6.32 28.53 3.38
N LYS A 21 -6.68 29.43 2.48
CA LYS A 21 -6.26 29.35 1.07
C LYS A 21 -4.74 29.45 0.92
N ILE A 22 -4.09 30.34 1.68
CA ILE A 22 -2.61 30.44 1.71
C ILE A 22 -2.00 29.11 2.18
N LEU A 23 -2.52 28.53 3.27
CA LEU A 23 -1.97 27.27 3.82
C LEU A 23 -2.21 26.06 2.90
N THR A 24 -3.28 26.06 2.10
CA THR A 24 -3.56 24.98 1.13
C THR A 24 -2.74 25.05 -0.17
N TYR A 25 -1.89 26.07 -0.31
CA TYR A 25 -0.84 26.15 -1.34
C TYR A 25 0.49 25.52 -0.91
N LEU A 26 0.60 24.97 0.30
CA LEU A 26 1.77 24.21 0.72
C LEU A 26 1.82 22.86 -0.02
N ASP A 27 2.96 22.57 -0.67
CA ASP A 27 3.11 21.39 -1.54
C ASP A 27 3.64 20.15 -0.79
N ASP A 28 4.52 20.35 0.20
CA ASP A 28 5.07 19.27 1.02
C ASP A 28 4.20 19.09 2.28
N PRO A 29 3.64 17.90 2.52
CA PRO A 29 2.96 17.59 3.77
C PRO A 29 3.74 17.93 5.04
N SER A 30 5.07 17.88 4.97
CA SER A 30 5.96 18.27 6.07
C SER A 30 5.87 19.77 6.38
N ASP A 31 5.52 20.63 5.41
CA ASP A 31 5.29 22.05 5.65
C ASP A 31 4.13 22.30 6.60
N VAL A 32 3.08 21.49 6.55
CA VAL A 32 1.93 21.64 7.45
C VAL A 32 2.33 21.37 8.92
N VAL A 33 3.23 20.40 9.11
CA VAL A 33 3.82 20.10 10.43
C VAL A 33 4.72 21.25 10.90
N ARG A 34 5.50 21.86 9.98
CA ARG A 34 6.31 23.05 10.26
C ARG A 34 5.44 24.24 10.66
N VAL A 35 4.37 24.53 9.92
CA VAL A 35 3.36 25.56 10.21
C VAL A 35 2.76 25.33 11.61
N SER A 36 2.40 24.08 11.92
CA SER A 36 1.85 23.70 13.22
C SER A 36 2.83 23.86 14.39
N SER A 37 4.13 24.01 14.11
CA SER A 37 5.18 24.18 15.11
C SER A 37 5.52 25.66 15.38
N VAL A 38 4.96 26.60 14.60
CA VAL A 38 5.20 28.05 14.74
C VAL A 38 4.69 28.55 16.10
N SER A 39 3.46 28.19 16.47
CA SER A 39 2.88 28.53 17.77
C SER A 39 1.69 27.62 18.11
N LYS A 40 1.21 27.68 19.36
CA LYS A 40 -0.01 26.96 19.76
C LYS A 40 -1.25 27.42 18.98
N LEU A 41 -1.32 28.71 18.65
CA LEU A 41 -2.44 29.30 17.91
C LEU A 41 -2.43 28.84 16.45
N TRP A 42 -1.25 28.79 15.81
CA TRP A 42 -1.10 28.24 14.47
C TRP A 42 -1.50 26.77 14.41
N ARG A 43 -1.05 25.97 15.39
CA ARG A 43 -1.44 24.56 15.48
C ARG A 43 -2.94 24.39 15.62
N GLN A 44 -3.59 25.21 16.45
CA GLN A 44 -5.03 25.17 16.66
C GLN A 44 -5.76 25.51 15.35
N PHE A 45 -5.38 26.59 14.68
CA PHE A 45 -5.94 26.99 13.38
C PHE A 45 -5.82 25.87 12.33
N VAL A 46 -4.64 25.25 12.19
CA VAL A 46 -4.42 24.15 11.25
C VAL A 46 -5.33 22.94 11.53
N ILE A 47 -5.58 22.64 12.81
CA ILE A 47 -6.44 21.53 13.25
C ILE A 47 -7.91 21.87 13.04
N GLU A 48 -8.34 23.07 13.45
CA GLU A 48 -9.74 23.52 13.34
C GLU A 48 -10.23 23.55 11.90
N HIS A 49 -9.34 23.91 10.96
CA HIS A 49 -9.68 24.00 9.54
C HIS A 49 -9.25 22.79 8.71
N ASP A 50 -8.89 21.66 9.34
CA ASP A 50 -8.59 20.39 8.67
C ASP A 50 -7.53 20.51 7.55
N ILE A 51 -6.57 21.43 7.69
CA ILE A 51 -5.62 21.78 6.61
C ILE A 51 -4.79 20.56 6.16
N CYS A 52 -4.37 19.71 7.10
CA CYS A 52 -3.69 18.44 6.80
C CYS A 52 -4.55 17.53 5.93
N LYS A 53 -5.85 17.42 6.22
CA LYS A 53 -6.80 16.59 5.48
C LYS A 53 -6.97 17.13 4.07
N GLN A 54 -7.22 18.44 3.93
CA GLN A 54 -7.40 19.08 2.63
C GLN A 54 -6.19 18.86 1.72
N LEU A 55 -4.97 19.08 2.23
CA LEU A 55 -3.74 18.89 1.47
C LEU A 55 -3.47 17.42 1.12
N CYS A 56 -3.71 16.50 2.06
CA CYS A 56 -3.53 15.07 1.84
C CYS A 56 -4.47 14.57 0.72
N LEU A 57 -5.75 14.92 0.78
CA LEU A 57 -6.74 14.52 -0.24
C LEU A 57 -6.55 15.23 -1.58
N LYS A 58 -6.02 16.46 -1.58
CA LYS A 58 -5.62 17.16 -2.82
C LYS A 58 -4.49 16.42 -3.54
N LYS A 59 -3.55 15.84 -2.79
CA LYS A 59 -2.38 15.13 -3.34
C LYS A 59 -2.70 13.67 -3.69
N PHE A 60 -3.55 13.02 -2.90
CA PHE A 60 -3.92 11.62 -3.03
C PHE A 60 -5.45 11.49 -2.98
N PRO A 61 -6.17 11.89 -4.04
CA PRO A 61 -7.64 11.84 -4.05
C PRO A 61 -8.19 10.41 -3.83
N GLU A 62 -7.41 9.38 -4.16
CA GLU A 62 -7.77 7.97 -4.08
C GLU A 62 -8.03 7.50 -2.64
N ILE A 63 -7.43 8.15 -1.63
CA ILE A 63 -7.57 7.73 -0.22
C ILE A 63 -8.83 8.27 0.45
N SER A 64 -9.61 9.14 -0.21
CA SER A 64 -10.79 9.77 0.37
C SER A 64 -11.78 8.74 0.92
N GLY A 65 -12.05 7.67 0.16
CA GLY A 65 -12.97 6.61 0.60
C GLY A 65 -12.40 5.69 1.69
N ALA A 66 -11.08 5.49 1.72
CA ALA A 66 -10.43 4.58 2.67
C ALA A 66 -10.36 5.16 4.09
N VAL A 67 -10.12 6.47 4.22
CA VAL A 67 -10.02 7.13 5.53
C VAL A 67 -11.40 7.34 6.16
N GLU A 68 -12.42 7.61 5.35
CA GLU A 68 -13.81 7.67 5.84
C GLU A 68 -14.27 6.33 6.41
N LEU A 69 -13.89 5.21 5.79
CA LEU A 69 -14.20 3.87 6.28
C LEU A 69 -13.48 3.57 7.62
N ASN A 70 -12.21 3.93 7.78
CA ASN A 70 -11.48 3.76 9.05
C ASN A 70 -11.98 4.66 10.19
N ASN A 71 -12.58 5.80 9.87
CA ASN A 71 -13.25 6.65 10.87
C ASN A 71 -14.64 6.10 11.26
N LEU A 72 -15.26 5.25 10.42
CA LEU A 72 -16.50 4.54 10.73
C LEU A 72 -16.26 3.21 11.44
N ILE A 73 -15.14 2.54 11.14
CA ILE A 73 -14.68 1.31 11.78
C ILE A 73 -13.73 1.69 12.93
N GLU A 74 -14.28 2.21 14.04
CA GLU A 74 -13.47 2.29 15.26
C GLU A 74 -13.11 0.87 15.75
N PRO A 75 -11.90 0.68 16.33
CA PRO A 75 -11.61 -0.52 17.07
C PRO A 75 -12.54 -0.57 18.28
N VAL A 76 -12.96 -1.79 18.62
CA VAL A 76 -13.58 -2.13 19.90
C VAL A 76 -12.66 -1.67 21.02
N ASP A 77 -12.80 -0.42 21.46
CA ASP A 77 -12.36 0.01 22.77
C ASP A 77 -13.46 0.84 23.41
N ILE A 78 -14.03 0.23 24.45
CA ILE A 78 -15.17 0.70 25.21
C ILE A 78 -14.69 1.90 26.02
N GLY A 79 -14.73 3.11 25.45
CA GLY A 79 -14.33 4.30 26.20
C GLY A 79 -14.57 5.67 25.56
N LEU A 80 -14.65 5.80 24.23
CA LEU A 80 -14.55 7.11 23.57
C LEU A 80 -15.84 7.62 22.91
N ARG A 81 -17.01 7.33 23.47
CA ARG A 81 -18.27 7.92 22.95
C ARG A 81 -18.44 9.41 23.29
N ASN A 82 -17.49 10.02 24.01
CA ASN A 82 -17.57 11.38 24.57
C ASN A 82 -16.39 12.30 24.17
N GLY A 83 -15.73 12.07 23.03
CA GLY A 83 -14.71 13.00 22.52
C GLY A 83 -15.33 14.31 22.06
N THR A 84 -14.79 15.47 22.45
CA THR A 84 -15.22 16.75 21.88
C THR A 84 -14.87 16.80 20.38
N GLU A 85 -15.62 17.57 19.59
CA GLU A 85 -15.38 17.78 18.16
C GLU A 85 -13.91 18.10 17.85
N PHE A 86 -13.26 18.88 18.72
CA PHE A 86 -11.85 19.22 18.59
C PHE A 86 -10.89 18.02 18.77
N GLU A 87 -11.23 17.03 19.59
CA GLU A 87 -10.42 15.80 19.71
C GLU A 87 -10.50 14.94 18.45
N LEU A 88 -11.66 14.91 17.78
CA LEU A 88 -11.80 14.28 16.47
C LEU A 88 -10.92 14.98 15.43
N LEU A 89 -10.93 16.32 15.40
CA LEU A 89 -10.07 17.11 14.50
C LEU A 89 -8.58 16.88 14.78
N LYS A 90 -8.17 16.77 16.05
CA LYS A 90 -6.78 16.40 16.40
C LYS A 90 -6.41 15.01 15.90
N ARG A 91 -7.31 14.04 16.03
CA ARG A 91 -7.11 12.68 15.52
C ARG A 91 -6.96 12.70 14.01
N ASN A 92 -7.86 13.37 13.29
CA ASN A 92 -7.78 13.55 11.84
C ASN A 92 -6.47 14.22 11.43
N HIS A 93 -6.09 15.31 12.09
CA HIS A 93 -4.82 16.00 11.83
C HIS A 93 -3.62 15.04 11.92
N LYS A 94 -3.57 14.17 12.94
CA LYS A 94 -2.51 13.15 13.08
C LYS A 94 -2.56 12.09 11.98
N ILE A 95 -3.75 11.57 11.66
CA ILE A 95 -3.93 10.56 10.61
C ILE A 95 -3.49 11.13 9.27
N PHE A 96 -4.05 12.26 8.86
CA PHE A 96 -3.76 12.84 7.54
C PHE A 96 -2.34 13.37 7.40
N SER A 97 -1.72 13.87 8.47
CA SER A 97 -0.28 14.23 8.43
C SER A 97 0.61 12.99 8.26
N PHE A 98 0.28 11.88 8.93
CA PHE A 98 0.99 10.62 8.77
C PHE A 98 0.80 10.05 7.36
N LEU A 99 -0.45 10.00 6.88
CA LEU A 99 -0.79 9.54 5.53
C LEU A 99 -0.07 10.34 4.45
N ALA A 100 -0.14 11.67 4.53
CA ALA A 100 0.47 12.53 3.55
C ALA A 100 1.99 12.36 3.51
N LYS A 101 2.62 12.09 4.67
CA LYS A 101 4.05 11.75 4.74
C LYS A 101 4.35 10.35 4.19
N ALA A 102 3.58 9.34 4.57
CA ALA A 102 3.80 7.95 4.16
C ALA A 102 3.56 7.74 2.66
N LEU A 103 2.58 8.44 2.11
CA LEU A 103 2.24 8.43 0.68
C LEU A 103 3.06 9.44 -0.13
N SER A 104 3.74 10.38 0.53
CA SER A 104 4.68 11.26 -0.15
C SER A 104 5.64 10.39 -0.96
N PRO A 105 5.94 10.72 -2.23
CA PRO A 105 6.70 9.87 -3.13
C PRO A 105 8.17 9.76 -2.68
N VAL A 106 8.41 9.03 -1.60
CA VAL A 106 9.60 8.22 -1.45
C VAL A 106 9.28 7.00 -2.29
N ILE A 107 9.76 7.03 -3.53
CA ILE A 107 9.65 5.93 -4.47
C ILE A 107 10.44 4.76 -3.88
N THR A 108 9.84 3.98 -2.98
CA THR A 108 10.20 2.58 -2.85
C THR A 108 9.61 1.92 -4.08
N ASN A 109 10.47 1.50 -5.01
CA ASN A 109 10.04 0.94 -6.29
C ASN A 109 9.16 -0.31 -6.13
N ASP A 110 9.23 -0.99 -4.98
CA ASP A 110 8.58 -2.27 -4.76
C ASP A 110 7.64 -2.24 -3.54
N CYS A 111 6.43 -2.74 -3.73
CA CYS A 111 5.43 -2.90 -2.66
C CYS A 111 5.46 -4.29 -2.02
N LEU A 112 6.28 -5.22 -2.52
CA LEU A 112 6.39 -6.60 -2.00
C LEU A 112 7.57 -6.72 -1.02
N SER A 113 7.35 -7.35 0.14
CA SER A 113 8.42 -7.66 1.11
C SER A 113 8.87 -9.11 1.04
N THR A 114 7.91 -10.03 1.10
CA THR A 114 8.17 -11.45 1.35
C THR A 114 7.36 -12.29 0.40
N ALA A 115 7.97 -13.33 -0.17
CA ALA A 115 7.23 -14.39 -0.82
C ALA A 115 6.69 -15.34 0.25
N ILE A 116 5.37 -15.49 0.35
CA ILE A 116 4.73 -16.31 1.38
C ILE A 116 4.62 -17.75 0.90
N SER A 117 4.01 -17.96 -0.27
CA SER A 117 3.81 -19.30 -0.82
C SER A 117 3.52 -19.27 -2.32
N ALA A 118 3.80 -20.39 -2.97
CA ALA A 118 3.31 -20.71 -4.30
C ALA A 118 2.39 -21.92 -4.19
N SER A 119 1.41 -22.04 -5.10
CA SER A 119 0.54 -23.21 -5.16
C SER A 119 1.29 -24.50 -5.52
N SER A 120 2.29 -24.37 -6.38
CA SER A 120 3.24 -25.43 -6.70
C SER A 120 4.60 -24.81 -7.01
N THR A 121 5.64 -25.61 -6.99
CA THR A 121 6.97 -25.20 -7.42
C THR A 121 7.63 -26.36 -8.16
N ASP A 122 8.07 -26.14 -9.39
CA ASP A 122 8.95 -27.10 -10.06
C ASP A 122 10.41 -26.93 -9.57
N ASN A 123 11.19 -28.01 -9.61
CA ASN A 123 12.63 -28.03 -9.32
C ASN A 123 13.03 -27.24 -8.04
N TYR A 124 12.24 -27.36 -6.97
CA TYR A 124 12.50 -26.68 -5.70
C TYR A 124 13.91 -26.98 -5.15
N PRO A 125 14.64 -25.99 -4.60
CA PRO A 125 14.28 -24.58 -4.42
C PRO A 125 14.68 -23.65 -5.58
N THR A 126 15.15 -24.22 -6.69
CA THR A 126 15.83 -23.47 -7.76
C THR A 126 14.89 -22.54 -8.51
N GLU A 127 13.63 -22.94 -8.70
CA GLU A 127 12.60 -22.19 -9.44
C GLU A 127 11.48 -21.72 -8.50
N SER A 128 11.84 -21.46 -7.24
CA SER A 128 10.88 -21.06 -6.20
C SER A 128 10.51 -19.57 -6.28
N ILE A 129 9.34 -19.26 -5.72
CA ILE A 129 8.76 -17.90 -5.67
C ILE A 129 9.71 -16.83 -5.12
N VAL A 130 10.65 -17.18 -4.25
CA VAL A 130 11.60 -16.21 -3.66
C VAL A 130 12.45 -15.49 -4.71
N HIS A 131 12.65 -16.10 -5.89
CA HIS A 131 13.44 -15.53 -6.98
C HIS A 131 12.68 -14.48 -7.81
N THR A 132 11.41 -14.21 -7.48
CA THR A 132 10.55 -13.23 -8.18
C THR A 132 10.44 -11.87 -7.49
N LEU A 133 11.01 -11.71 -6.28
CA LEU A 133 10.94 -10.47 -5.51
C LEU A 133 11.80 -9.34 -6.08
N GLN A 134 12.75 -9.66 -6.96
CA GLN A 134 13.61 -8.68 -7.61
C GLN A 134 13.29 -8.61 -9.11
N PRO A 135 13.14 -7.41 -9.68
CA PRO A 135 12.89 -7.26 -11.10
C PRO A 135 14.11 -7.68 -11.94
N GLY A 136 13.85 -8.32 -13.08
CA GLY A 136 14.85 -8.73 -14.07
C GLY A 136 14.96 -10.26 -14.21
N ASP A 137 15.67 -10.71 -15.24
CA ASP A 137 15.78 -12.15 -15.55
C ASP A 137 16.83 -12.88 -14.70
N ARG A 138 17.73 -12.13 -14.05
CA ARG A 138 18.80 -12.68 -13.23
C ARG A 138 19.09 -11.82 -12.02
N ASN A 139 19.25 -12.47 -10.89
CA ASN A 139 19.90 -11.90 -9.72
C ASN A 139 21.28 -12.56 -9.56
N GLN A 140 22.33 -11.76 -9.77
CA GLN A 140 23.71 -12.25 -9.85
C GLN A 140 23.85 -13.34 -10.93
N ASN A 141 24.02 -14.60 -10.52
CA ASN A 141 24.16 -15.76 -11.41
C ASN A 141 22.95 -16.71 -11.36
N VAL A 142 21.89 -16.35 -10.62
CA VAL A 142 20.67 -17.15 -10.49
C VAL A 142 19.59 -16.55 -11.39
N ALA A 143 18.88 -17.42 -12.11
CA ALA A 143 17.72 -17.01 -12.90
C ALA A 143 16.59 -16.55 -11.98
N SER A 144 16.00 -15.39 -12.26
CA SER A 144 14.97 -14.77 -11.43
C SER A 144 13.58 -15.12 -11.98
N TYR A 145 13.08 -16.30 -11.61
CA TYR A 145 11.76 -16.75 -12.01
C TYR A 145 11.18 -17.77 -11.03
N TRP A 146 9.86 -17.96 -11.14
CA TRP A 146 9.16 -19.08 -10.55
C TRP A 146 8.61 -19.97 -11.66
N SER A 147 8.56 -21.27 -11.40
CA SER A 147 7.97 -22.27 -12.27
C SER A 147 6.99 -23.15 -11.52
N SER A 148 5.86 -23.45 -12.15
CA SER A 148 4.86 -24.39 -11.62
C SER A 148 5.23 -25.82 -11.98
N SER A 149 4.88 -26.78 -11.11
CA SER A 149 4.92 -28.21 -11.45
C SER A 149 3.93 -28.60 -12.57
N GLY A 150 3.04 -27.69 -12.95
CA GLY A 150 2.00 -27.88 -13.95
C GLY A 150 0.75 -28.54 -13.40
N GLN A 151 -0.35 -28.37 -14.14
CA GLN A 151 -1.65 -28.99 -13.84
C GLN A 151 -2.16 -29.75 -15.06
N HIS A 152 -2.74 -30.92 -14.83
CA HIS A 152 -3.37 -31.70 -15.91
C HIS A 152 -4.64 -31.00 -16.42
N GLU A 153 -5.41 -30.38 -15.52
CA GLU A 153 -6.61 -29.64 -15.87
C GLU A 153 -6.28 -28.15 -16.09
N PRO A 154 -6.43 -27.61 -17.33
CA PRO A 154 -6.04 -26.23 -17.64
C PRO A 154 -6.88 -25.14 -16.95
N SER A 155 -7.98 -25.53 -16.30
CA SER A 155 -8.86 -24.63 -15.56
C SER A 155 -8.38 -24.36 -14.13
N VAL A 156 -7.48 -25.20 -13.60
CA VAL A 156 -6.95 -25.08 -12.24
C VAL A 156 -5.93 -23.94 -12.22
N PRO A 157 -6.17 -22.87 -11.44
CA PRO A 157 -5.24 -21.75 -11.37
C PRO A 157 -4.04 -22.10 -10.49
N GLU A 158 -2.89 -21.58 -10.87
CA GLU A 158 -1.71 -21.49 -10.01
C GLU A 158 -1.63 -20.09 -9.41
N THR A 159 -1.16 -19.99 -8.16
CA THR A 159 -1.18 -18.76 -7.36
C THR A 159 0.18 -18.53 -6.71
N LEU A 160 0.60 -17.26 -6.73
CA LEU A 160 1.74 -16.76 -5.96
C LEU A 160 1.22 -15.77 -4.93
N LEU A 161 1.57 -15.99 -3.67
CA LEU A 161 1.16 -15.17 -2.54
C LEU A 161 2.37 -14.39 -2.00
N TYR A 162 2.21 -13.08 -1.91
CA TYR A 162 3.22 -12.17 -1.40
C TYR A 162 2.69 -11.32 -0.24
N GLU A 163 3.58 -10.95 0.66
CA GLU A 163 3.34 -9.94 1.68
C GLU A 163 3.69 -8.55 1.15
N LEU A 164 2.89 -7.55 1.52
CA LEU A 164 3.17 -6.16 1.22
C LEU A 164 4.15 -5.58 2.26
N VAL A 165 5.07 -4.70 1.83
CA VAL A 165 6.14 -4.13 2.68
C VAL A 165 5.61 -3.46 3.94
N THR A 166 4.41 -2.89 3.88
CA THR A 166 3.79 -2.25 5.03
C THR A 166 2.30 -2.56 5.08
N LYS A 167 1.71 -2.35 6.26
CA LYS A 167 0.25 -2.42 6.46
C LYS A 167 -0.54 -1.40 5.63
N MET A 168 0.13 -0.40 5.05
CA MET A 168 -0.49 0.60 4.18
C MET A 168 0.46 0.99 3.04
N CYS A 169 0.23 0.44 1.86
CA CYS A 169 0.94 0.79 0.64
C CYS A 169 -0.02 1.31 -0.44
N LEU A 170 0.49 2.15 -1.33
CA LEU A 170 -0.22 2.55 -2.54
C LEU A 170 0.34 1.71 -3.70
N VAL A 171 -0.50 0.83 -4.26
CA VAL A 171 -0.15 0.07 -5.47
C VAL A 171 -0.71 0.82 -6.67
N SER A 172 0.14 1.50 -7.43
CA SER A 172 -0.25 2.19 -8.66
C SER A 172 -0.19 1.28 -9.89
N GLU A 173 0.80 0.40 -9.94
CA GLU A 173 1.10 -0.47 -11.08
C GLU A 173 1.58 -1.84 -10.60
N ILE A 174 1.30 -2.88 -11.40
CA ILE A 174 1.83 -4.22 -11.18
C ILE A 174 2.49 -4.67 -12.48
N HIS A 175 3.77 -4.98 -12.40
CA HIS A 175 4.57 -5.44 -13.53
C HIS A 175 4.72 -6.95 -13.46
N VAL A 176 4.27 -7.66 -14.50
CA VAL A 176 4.45 -9.11 -14.64
C VAL A 176 5.22 -9.37 -15.92
N GLN A 177 6.38 -10.02 -15.78
CA GLN A 177 7.25 -10.36 -16.90
C GLN A 177 7.28 -11.89 -17.07
N PRO A 178 6.72 -12.42 -18.17
CA PRO A 178 6.96 -13.81 -18.55
C PRO A 178 8.46 -14.10 -18.66
N PHE A 179 8.91 -15.20 -18.09
CA PHE A 179 10.32 -15.56 -18.12
C PHE A 179 10.67 -16.22 -19.46
N GLN A 180 11.66 -15.64 -20.14
CA GLN A 180 12.25 -16.23 -21.34
C GLN A 180 13.39 -17.16 -20.91
N ALA A 181 13.25 -18.46 -21.17
CA ALA A 181 14.24 -19.47 -20.79
C ALA A 181 15.49 -19.36 -21.68
N TYR A 182 16.33 -18.35 -21.41
CA TYR A 182 17.51 -18.01 -22.21
C TYR A 182 18.54 -19.15 -22.27
N PHE A 183 18.44 -20.13 -21.38
CA PHE A 183 19.31 -21.30 -21.30
C PHE A 183 18.82 -22.48 -22.15
N GLN A 184 17.66 -22.36 -22.80
CA GLN A 184 17.10 -23.38 -23.69
C GLN A 184 17.15 -22.96 -25.17
N HIS A 185 17.11 -23.96 -26.06
CA HIS A 185 17.11 -23.72 -27.50
C HIS A 185 15.83 -22.97 -27.91
N ARG A 186 15.96 -21.98 -28.80
CA ARG A 186 14.88 -21.06 -29.26
C ARG A 186 14.34 -20.07 -28.23
N TYR A 187 14.85 -20.10 -27.00
CA TYR A 187 14.48 -19.16 -25.95
C TYR A 187 12.96 -19.10 -25.69
N PRO A 188 12.34 -20.24 -25.36
CA PRO A 188 10.89 -20.32 -25.16
C PRO A 188 10.43 -19.41 -24.02
N ILE A 189 9.18 -18.94 -24.11
CA ILE A 189 8.53 -18.14 -23.07
C ILE A 189 7.45 -19.00 -22.42
N TYR A 190 7.69 -19.38 -21.17
CA TYR A 190 6.71 -20.12 -20.38
C TYR A 190 5.83 -19.13 -19.63
N SER A 191 4.58 -18.96 -20.07
CA SER A 191 3.62 -18.05 -19.44
C SER A 191 2.25 -18.69 -19.30
N CYS A 192 1.50 -18.30 -18.27
CA CYS A 192 0.10 -18.66 -18.12
C CYS A 192 -0.79 -17.89 -19.12
N LYS A 193 -1.97 -18.40 -19.48
CA LYS A 193 -2.83 -17.74 -20.47
C LYS A 193 -3.29 -16.33 -20.04
N ALA A 194 -3.56 -16.18 -18.75
CA ALA A 194 -3.97 -14.92 -18.14
C ALA A 194 -3.59 -14.90 -16.65
N VAL A 195 -3.49 -13.70 -16.09
CA VAL A 195 -3.29 -13.45 -14.66
C VAL A 195 -4.44 -12.64 -14.09
N ARG A 196 -4.69 -12.81 -12.80
CA ARG A 196 -5.60 -11.98 -12.00
C ARG A 196 -4.90 -11.62 -10.70
N PHE A 197 -5.10 -10.39 -10.24
CA PHE A 197 -4.55 -9.89 -8.99
C PHE A 197 -5.65 -9.84 -7.93
N LYS A 198 -5.36 -10.41 -6.77
CA LYS A 198 -6.18 -10.29 -5.56
C LYS A 198 -5.38 -9.51 -4.52
N MET A 199 -6.02 -8.55 -3.84
CA MET A 199 -5.45 -7.84 -2.70
C MET A 199 -6.42 -7.91 -1.53
N GLY A 200 -5.88 -8.09 -0.34
CA GLY A 200 -6.67 -8.40 0.83
C GLY A 200 -5.83 -8.43 2.10
N HIS A 201 -6.42 -8.97 3.15
CA HIS A 201 -5.75 -9.14 4.43
C HIS A 201 -6.13 -10.48 5.05
N LEU A 202 -5.30 -10.94 6.01
CA LEU A 202 -5.62 -12.13 6.78
C LEU A 202 -6.93 -11.91 7.55
N ARG A 203 -7.78 -12.93 7.57
CA ARG A 203 -8.96 -12.98 8.44
C ARG A 203 -8.45 -12.98 9.88
N ASN A 204 -9.07 -12.22 10.78
CA ASN A 204 -8.70 -12.20 12.21
C ASN A 204 -8.95 -13.58 12.83
N LEU A 205 -7.98 -14.49 12.71
CA LEU A 205 -7.91 -15.75 13.41
C LEU A 205 -7.00 -15.49 14.62
N GLY A 206 -7.55 -15.57 15.83
CA GLY A 206 -6.86 -15.11 17.04
C GLY A 206 -5.45 -15.68 17.16
N GLU A 207 -4.44 -14.79 17.19
CA GLU A 207 -3.00 -14.88 17.53
C GLU A 207 -2.19 -16.20 17.45
N SER A 208 -2.73 -17.34 16.98
CA SER A 208 -2.10 -18.65 17.13
C SER A 208 -1.62 -19.30 15.82
N ASP A 209 -2.01 -18.80 14.65
CA ASP A 209 -1.72 -19.45 13.35
C ASP A 209 -0.90 -18.55 12.41
N THR A 210 0.13 -17.89 12.94
CA THR A 210 1.08 -17.11 12.10
C THR A 210 2.26 -17.95 11.58
N ASP A 211 2.34 -19.22 11.94
CA ASP A 211 3.30 -20.15 11.37
C ASP A 211 2.78 -20.63 10.01
N PHE A 212 3.14 -19.92 8.94
CA PHE A 212 3.17 -20.51 7.61
C PHE A 212 4.25 -21.61 7.63
N SER A 213 3.88 -22.82 8.08
CA SER A 213 4.80 -23.94 8.01
C SER A 213 5.07 -24.27 6.54
N ASP A 214 6.33 -24.48 6.16
CA ASP A 214 6.81 -24.84 4.80
C ASP A 214 6.29 -26.22 4.30
N ASN A 215 5.15 -26.70 4.80
CA ASN A 215 4.53 -27.92 4.33
C ASN A 215 3.60 -27.56 3.16
N GLU A 216 4.09 -27.77 1.93
CA GLU A 216 3.39 -27.58 0.64
C GLU A 216 2.13 -28.44 0.43
N SER A 217 1.60 -29.08 1.49
CA SER A 217 0.41 -29.92 1.47
C SER A 217 -0.84 -29.27 2.07
N GLU A 218 -0.84 -27.95 2.27
CA GLU A 218 -2.07 -27.23 2.59
C GLU A 218 -2.90 -27.03 1.31
N ASP A 219 -4.04 -27.72 1.25
CA ASP A 219 -5.03 -27.61 0.17
C ASP A 219 -5.34 -26.13 -0.14
N HIS A 220 -5.22 -25.72 -1.40
CA HIS A 220 -5.37 -24.31 -1.82
C HIS A 220 -6.71 -23.70 -1.40
N THR A 221 -7.74 -24.53 -1.29
CA THR A 221 -9.05 -24.16 -0.76
C THR A 221 -8.95 -23.64 0.68
N LEU A 222 -8.10 -24.26 1.50
CA LEU A 222 -7.88 -23.86 2.90
C LEU A 222 -7.07 -22.55 3.00
N LEU A 223 -6.14 -22.31 2.07
CA LEU A 223 -5.35 -21.07 2.04
C LEU A 223 -6.21 -19.85 1.68
N ASP A 224 -7.08 -19.96 0.66
CA ASP A 224 -7.95 -18.85 0.21
C ASP A 224 -8.96 -18.44 1.30
N ASP A 225 -9.44 -19.40 2.09
CA ASP A 225 -10.40 -19.16 3.19
C ASP A 225 -9.81 -18.32 4.35
N ARG A 226 -8.48 -18.33 4.51
CA ARG A 226 -7.76 -17.53 5.52
C ARG A 226 -7.72 -16.05 5.18
N PHE A 227 -7.96 -15.66 3.93
CA PHE A 227 -7.87 -14.27 3.50
C PHE A 227 -9.25 -13.65 3.24
N VAL A 228 -9.34 -12.35 3.44
CA VAL A 228 -10.45 -11.52 2.99
C VAL A 228 -9.93 -10.66 1.85
N TRP A 229 -10.33 -11.01 0.62
CA TRP A 229 -9.98 -10.26 -0.58
C TRP A 229 -10.91 -9.06 -0.73
N THR A 230 -10.35 -7.86 -0.62
CA THR A 230 -11.09 -6.60 -0.74
C THR A 230 -11.03 -6.04 -2.16
N TYR A 231 -10.07 -6.49 -2.95
CA TYR A 231 -9.94 -6.17 -4.36
C TYR A 231 -9.63 -7.43 -5.18
N ILE A 232 -10.32 -7.57 -6.30
CA ILE A 232 -10.13 -8.63 -7.28
C ILE A 232 -10.17 -7.98 -8.66
N SER A 233 -9.08 -8.10 -9.41
CA SER A 233 -9.00 -7.53 -10.76
C SER A 233 -9.76 -8.37 -11.81
N PRO A 234 -10.02 -7.81 -13.01
CA PRO A 234 -10.25 -8.62 -14.20
C PRO A 234 -9.08 -9.58 -14.48
N GLU A 235 -9.27 -10.50 -15.42
CA GLU A 235 -8.17 -11.28 -15.99
C GLU A 235 -7.45 -10.45 -17.06
N PHE A 236 -6.13 -10.49 -17.02
CA PHE A 236 -5.26 -9.85 -18.00
C PHE A 236 -4.54 -10.95 -18.80
N PRO A 237 -4.68 -10.98 -20.13
CA PRO A 237 -4.01 -11.99 -20.96
C PRO A 237 -2.49 -11.77 -20.91
N MET A 238 -1.73 -12.87 -20.90
CA MET A 238 -0.27 -12.81 -20.97
C MET A 238 0.23 -13.28 -22.34
N VAL A 239 1.46 -12.87 -22.67
CA VAL A 239 2.14 -13.33 -23.88
C VAL A 239 2.42 -14.83 -23.77
N GLN A 240 1.85 -15.61 -24.67
CA GLN A 240 2.10 -17.05 -24.79
C GLN A 240 3.23 -17.32 -25.79
N GLU A 241 3.87 -18.48 -25.66
CA GLU A 241 4.68 -19.01 -26.76
C GLU A 241 3.77 -19.26 -27.98
N ILE A 242 4.21 -18.82 -29.16
CA ILE A 242 3.55 -19.20 -30.42
C ILE A 242 4.09 -20.60 -30.75
N GLU A 243 3.29 -21.64 -30.50
CA GLU A 243 3.58 -23.01 -30.94
C GLU A 243 3.86 -23.10 -32.44
#